data_AF-A0A8X6W052-F1
#
_entry.id   AF-A0A8X6W052-F1
#
_cell.length_a   1.000
_cell.length_b   1.000
_cell.length_c   1.000
_cell.angle_alpha   90.00
_cell.angle_beta   90.00
_cell.angle_gamma   90.00
#
_symmetry.space_group_name_H-M   'P 1'
#
loop_
_entity.id
_entity.type
_entity.pdbx_description
1 polymer ?
#
loop_
_entity_poly.entity_id
_entity_poly.type
_entity_poly.pdbx_seq_one_letter_code
_entity_poly.pdbx_strand_id
1 'polypeptide(L)'
;MESSEIFETDKEFLQSAIDGVLTEKATKIEQEKFKIESEKDKIEFEKIKLEQHPYAFTAVVKMMYRMILIHESQQPLLGILWKEIPEDPVKNFEMKTVTYGTVSAPFLVTRTLLKLSREEKKNFPSAAPVLRENFYVDDVLCGAASLMEALKNQLSNILKKGIM
;
A
#
# COMPACT_ATOMS: atom_id res chain seq x y z
N MET A 1 18.65 26.21 -51.60
CA MET A 1 17.37 26.48 -50.92
C MET A 1 16.99 25.34 -49.97
N GLU A 2 17.93 24.49 -49.54
CA GLU A 2 17.64 23.27 -48.77
C GLU A 2 18.20 23.28 -47.34
N SER A 3 19.12 24.20 -47.03
CA SER A 3 19.79 24.18 -45.71
C SER A 3 18.92 24.77 -44.59
N SER A 4 18.09 25.79 -44.89
CA SER A 4 17.24 26.46 -43.89
C SER A 4 16.06 25.62 -43.43
N GLU A 5 15.45 24.84 -44.34
CA GLU A 5 14.32 23.96 -44.02
C GLU A 5 14.74 22.83 -43.07
N ILE A 6 15.94 22.25 -43.25
CA ILE A 6 16.46 21.20 -42.37
C ILE A 6 16.62 21.71 -40.92
N PHE A 7 17.18 22.91 -40.73
CA PHE A 7 17.34 23.52 -39.39
C PHE A 7 16.00 23.85 -38.72
N GLU A 8 14.99 24.22 -39.49
CA GLU A 8 13.65 24.55 -38.99
C GLU A 8 12.90 23.28 -38.56
N THR A 9 13.06 22.20 -39.34
CA THR A 9 12.48 20.87 -39.03
C THR A 9 13.08 20.28 -37.74
N ASP A 10 14.40 20.42 -37.54
CA ASP A 10 15.08 19.97 -36.31
C ASP A 10 14.62 20.76 -35.06
N LYS A 11 14.30 22.04 -35.23
CA LYS A 11 13.80 22.90 -34.14
C LYS A 11 12.36 22.55 -33.75
N GLU A 12 11.50 22.26 -34.72
CA GLU A 12 10.14 21.78 -34.47
C GLU A 12 10.14 20.41 -33.78
N PHE A 13 11.02 19.51 -34.21
CA PHE A 13 11.19 18.21 -33.57
C PHE A 13 11.64 18.33 -32.10
N LEU A 14 12.64 19.18 -31.83
CA LEU A 14 13.10 19.44 -30.46
C LEU A 14 12.01 20.09 -29.59
N GLN A 15 11.22 21.01 -30.15
CA GLN A 15 10.12 21.64 -29.43
C GLN A 15 9.02 20.62 -29.10
N SER A 16 8.63 19.77 -30.06
CA SER A 16 7.65 18.71 -29.84
C SER A 16 8.12 17.70 -28.79
N ALA A 17 9.42 17.36 -28.75
CA ALA A 17 9.98 16.48 -27.74
C ALA A 17 9.93 17.11 -26.34
N ILE A 18 10.23 18.41 -26.22
CA ILE A 18 10.12 19.18 -24.97
C ILE A 18 8.66 19.23 -24.52
N ASP A 19 7.73 19.55 -25.41
CA ASP A 19 6.30 19.63 -25.10
C ASP A 19 5.75 18.27 -24.66
N GLY A 20 6.20 17.17 -25.28
CA GLY A 20 5.86 15.81 -24.86
C GLY A 20 6.30 15.52 -23.42
N VAL A 21 7.56 15.85 -23.08
CA VAL A 21 8.10 15.66 -21.72
C VAL A 21 7.39 16.56 -20.70
N LEU A 22 7.07 17.81 -21.06
CA LEU A 22 6.32 18.72 -20.20
C LEU A 22 4.90 18.22 -19.97
N THR A 23 4.24 17.70 -21.00
CA THR A 23 2.91 17.11 -20.91
C THR A 23 2.91 15.90 -19.97
N GLU A 24 3.84 14.95 -20.14
CA GLU A 24 3.94 13.77 -19.29
C GLU A 24 4.19 14.14 -17.81
N LYS A 25 5.07 15.13 -17.57
CA LYS A 25 5.30 15.68 -16.22
C LYS A 25 4.04 16.32 -15.64
N ALA A 26 3.32 17.12 -16.41
CA ALA A 26 2.09 17.77 -15.96
C ALA A 26 1.02 16.73 -15.58
N THR A 27 0.83 15.69 -16.41
CA THR A 27 -0.09 14.59 -16.12
C THR A 27 0.29 13.85 -14.85
N LYS A 28 1.59 13.60 -14.62
CA LYS A 28 2.07 12.95 -13.39
C LYS A 28 1.80 13.81 -12.15
N ILE A 29 2.02 15.12 -12.24
CA ILE A 29 1.72 16.07 -11.16
C ILE A 29 0.22 16.09 -10.86
N GLU A 30 -0.63 16.08 -11.87
CA GLU A 30 -2.09 16.04 -11.67
C GLU A 30 -2.55 14.73 -11.02
N GLN A 31 -2.00 13.59 -11.45
CA GLN A 31 -2.25 12.29 -10.83
C GLN A 31 -1.82 12.26 -9.35
N GLU A 32 -0.64 12.82 -9.04
CA GLU A 32 -0.15 12.92 -7.67
C GLU A 32 -1.01 13.87 -6.82
N LYS A 33 -1.42 15.02 -7.36
CA LYS A 33 -2.34 15.95 -6.67
C LYS A 33 -3.67 15.28 -6.35
N PHE A 34 -4.26 14.57 -7.31
CA PHE A 34 -5.49 13.83 -7.10
C PHE A 34 -5.33 12.75 -6.02
N LYS A 35 -4.21 12.03 -6.02
CA LYS A 35 -3.90 11.03 -5.00
C LYS A 35 -3.81 11.66 -3.60
N ILE A 36 -3.08 12.77 -3.47
CA ILE A 36 -2.92 13.50 -2.21
C ILE A 36 -4.29 13.98 -1.69
N GLU A 37 -5.13 14.55 -2.56
CA GLU A 37 -6.44 15.04 -2.14
C GLU A 37 -7.34 13.89 -1.69
N SER A 38 -7.32 12.75 -2.39
CA SER A 38 -8.04 11.55 -1.97
C SER A 38 -7.56 10.96 -0.64
N GLU A 39 -6.27 11.13 -0.30
CA GLU A 39 -5.71 10.70 0.99
C GLU A 39 -6.13 11.66 2.11
N LYS A 40 -6.19 12.98 1.84
CA LYS A 40 -6.70 13.96 2.80
C LYS A 40 -8.15 13.70 3.19
N ASP A 41 -9.02 13.44 2.21
CA ASP A 41 -10.44 13.15 2.47
C ASP A 41 -10.62 11.95 3.41
N LYS A 42 -9.77 10.92 3.26
CA LYS A 42 -9.77 9.74 4.13
C LYS A 42 -9.35 10.10 5.55
N ILE A 43 -8.27 10.88 5.71
CA ILE A 43 -7.78 11.31 7.02
C ILE A 43 -8.82 12.15 7.74
N GLU A 44 -9.49 13.06 7.04
CA GLU A 44 -10.55 13.90 7.62
C GLU A 44 -11.76 13.07 8.05
N PHE A 45 -12.17 12.09 7.24
CA PHE A 45 -13.23 11.16 7.61
C PHE A 45 -12.88 10.33 8.86
N GLU A 46 -11.65 9.82 8.95
CA GLU A 46 -11.19 9.08 10.13
C GLU A 46 -11.14 9.97 11.37
N LYS A 47 -10.71 11.22 11.24
CA LYS A 47 -10.71 12.20 12.33
C LYS A 47 -12.11 12.43 12.89
N ILE A 48 -13.10 12.66 12.02
CA ILE A 48 -14.50 12.83 12.42
C ILE A 48 -15.01 11.60 13.17
N LYS A 49 -14.63 10.39 12.72
CA LYS A 49 -15.02 9.13 13.38
C LYS A 49 -14.43 9.00 14.79
N LEU A 50 -13.21 9.49 15.01
CA LEU A 50 -12.57 9.49 16.33
C LEU A 50 -13.23 10.49 17.29
N GLU A 51 -13.59 11.68 16.81
CA GLU A 51 -14.23 12.73 17.61
C GLU A 51 -15.63 12.34 18.13
N GLN A 52 -16.26 11.34 17.54
CA GLN A 52 -17.56 10.79 17.99
C GLN A 52 -17.45 9.86 19.20
N HIS A 53 -16.25 9.48 19.64
CA HIS A 53 -16.05 8.51 20.69
C HIS A 53 -15.32 9.13 21.89
N PRO A 54 -15.70 8.80 23.14
CA PRO A 54 -15.04 9.31 24.34
C PRO A 54 -13.58 8.81 24.47
N TYR A 55 -13.23 7.75 23.76
CA TYR A 55 -11.91 7.16 23.75
C TYR A 55 -11.47 6.81 22.33
N ALA A 56 -10.20 7.04 22.02
CA ALA A 56 -9.56 6.65 20.77
C ALA A 56 -8.30 5.85 21.05
N PHE A 57 -7.97 4.90 20.17
CA PHE A 57 -6.65 4.27 20.16
C PHE A 57 -6.12 4.16 18.75
N THR A 58 -4.80 4.20 18.66
CA THR A 58 -4.05 3.91 17.46
C THR A 58 -3.13 2.71 17.71
N ALA A 59 -2.92 1.91 16.68
CA ALA A 59 -1.96 0.82 16.72
C ALA A 59 -1.34 0.63 15.34
N VAL A 60 -0.10 0.17 15.32
CA VAL A 60 0.61 -0.19 14.09
C VAL A 60 0.87 -1.68 14.08
N VAL A 61 0.45 -2.36 13.02
CA VAL A 61 0.80 -3.77 12.79
C VAL A 61 2.19 -3.82 12.15
N LYS A 62 3.20 -3.99 13.01
CA LYS A 62 4.59 -4.10 12.56
C LYS A 62 4.73 -5.19 11.50
N MET A 63 5.37 -4.84 10.40
CA MET A 63 5.72 -5.77 9.33
C MET A 63 4.51 -6.47 8.67
N MET A 64 3.37 -5.79 8.57
CA MET A 64 2.11 -6.38 8.09
C MET A 64 2.20 -7.11 6.74
N TYR A 65 2.92 -6.53 5.77
CA TYR A 65 3.12 -7.16 4.46
C TYR A 65 3.78 -8.55 4.57
N ARG A 66 4.67 -8.73 5.56
CA ARG A 66 5.35 -10.01 5.81
C ARG A 66 4.45 -11.06 6.46
N MET A 67 3.24 -10.69 6.89
CA MET A 67 2.28 -11.65 7.44
C MET A 67 1.47 -12.36 6.35
N ILE A 68 1.64 -11.98 5.08
CA ILE A 68 0.84 -12.50 3.96
C ILE A 68 1.75 -13.31 3.05
N LEU A 69 1.57 -14.63 3.04
CA LEU A 69 2.24 -15.50 2.07
C LEU A 69 1.74 -15.25 0.64
N ILE A 70 2.70 -15.34 -0.28
CA ILE A 70 2.46 -15.35 -1.72
C ILE A 70 2.38 -16.80 -2.17
N HIS A 71 1.42 -17.07 -3.04
CA HIS A 71 1.25 -18.37 -3.65
C HIS A 71 2.55 -18.82 -4.33
N GLU A 72 2.95 -20.09 -4.15
CA GLU A 72 4.25 -20.61 -4.61
C GLU A 72 4.52 -20.34 -6.09
N SER A 73 3.49 -20.44 -6.95
CA SER A 73 3.63 -20.14 -8.38
C SER A 73 3.99 -18.69 -8.72
N GLN A 74 3.83 -17.76 -7.78
CA GLN A 74 4.13 -16.34 -7.97
C GLN A 74 5.40 -15.90 -7.24
N GLN A 75 5.98 -16.72 -6.36
CA GLN A 75 7.21 -16.40 -5.63
C GLN A 75 8.41 -16.13 -6.56
N PRO A 76 8.59 -16.85 -7.69
CA PRO A 76 9.68 -16.56 -8.64
C PRO A 76 9.60 -15.16 -9.26
N LEU A 77 8.41 -14.53 -9.28
CA LEU A 77 8.23 -13.16 -9.78
C LEU A 77 8.81 -12.09 -8.83
N LEU A 78 9.05 -12.46 -7.57
CA LEU A 78 9.65 -11.61 -6.55
C LEU A 78 11.07 -12.09 -6.18
N GLY A 79 11.80 -12.54 -7.20
CA GLY A 79 13.19 -12.95 -7.09
C GLY A 79 14.13 -11.77 -6.80
N ILE A 80 15.12 -12.01 -5.96
CA ILE A 80 16.24 -11.10 -5.69
C ILE A 80 17.52 -11.82 -6.10
N LEU A 81 18.28 -11.19 -7.00
CA LEU A 81 19.65 -11.59 -7.31
C LEU A 81 20.58 -10.88 -6.33
N TRP A 82 21.46 -11.63 -5.69
CA TRP A 82 22.35 -11.10 -4.66
C TRP A 82 23.78 -11.62 -4.82
N LYS A 83 24.73 -10.73 -4.54
CA LYS A 83 26.16 -11.02 -4.36
C LYS A 83 26.65 -10.25 -3.15
N GLU A 84 27.49 -10.88 -2.31
CA GLU A 84 28.06 -10.20 -1.15
C GLU A 84 29.31 -9.41 -1.55
N ILE A 85 30.14 -10.00 -2.41
CA ILE A 85 31.19 -9.33 -3.17
C ILE A 85 31.05 -9.61 -4.68
N PRO A 86 31.54 -8.72 -5.58
CA PRO A 86 31.37 -8.87 -7.03
C PRO A 86 31.84 -10.21 -7.61
N GLU A 87 32.84 -10.81 -6.97
CA GLU A 87 33.49 -12.07 -7.36
C GLU A 87 32.66 -13.31 -7.00
N ASP A 88 31.70 -13.19 -6.07
CA ASP A 88 30.86 -14.30 -5.66
C ASP A 88 29.95 -14.79 -6.80
N PRO A 89 29.57 -16.08 -6.80
CA PRO A 89 28.47 -16.55 -7.63
C PRO A 89 27.18 -15.81 -7.26
N VAL A 90 26.37 -15.47 -8.28
CA VAL A 90 25.05 -14.86 -8.06
C VAL A 90 24.18 -15.85 -7.29
N LYS A 91 23.64 -15.40 -6.16
CA LYS A 91 22.61 -16.12 -5.38
C LYS A 91 21.23 -15.63 -5.80
N ASN A 92 20.29 -16.56 -5.93
CA ASN A 92 18.90 -16.27 -6.23
C ASN A 92 18.07 -16.53 -4.97
N PHE A 93 17.33 -15.52 -4.52
CA PHE A 93 16.41 -15.61 -3.40
C PHE A 93 14.99 -15.33 -3.89
N GLU A 94 14.00 -16.05 -3.36
CA GLU A 94 12.60 -15.81 -3.67
C GLU A 94 11.87 -15.34 -2.41
N MET A 95 11.12 -14.25 -2.56
CA MET A 95 10.34 -13.71 -1.46
C MET A 95 9.05 -14.51 -1.29
N LYS A 96 8.85 -15.05 -0.09
CA LYS A 96 7.67 -15.86 0.24
C LYS A 96 6.45 -15.04 0.61
N THR A 97 6.64 -13.77 0.97
CA THR A 97 5.57 -12.91 1.49
C THR A 97 5.47 -11.65 0.65
N VAL A 98 4.35 -10.93 0.78
CA VAL A 98 4.20 -9.61 0.16
C VAL A 98 5.35 -8.70 0.59
N THR A 99 5.96 -8.04 -0.40
CA THR A 99 7.13 -7.18 -0.21
C THR A 99 6.76 -5.70 -0.33
N TYR A 100 7.52 -4.88 0.39
CA TYR A 100 7.44 -3.43 0.28
C TYR A 100 7.88 -2.96 -1.10
N GLY A 101 7.31 -1.86 -1.57
CA GLY A 101 7.71 -1.23 -2.83
C GLY A 101 7.03 -1.79 -4.08
N THR A 102 6.23 -2.88 -3.96
CA THR A 102 5.39 -3.32 -5.08
C THR A 102 4.08 -2.53 -5.11
N VAL A 103 3.65 -2.11 -6.30
CA VAL A 103 2.41 -1.32 -6.51
C VAL A 103 1.17 -2.06 -5.98
N SER A 104 1.17 -3.40 -6.06
CA SER A 104 0.06 -4.24 -5.61
C SER A 104 0.03 -4.49 -4.10
N ALA A 105 1.10 -4.23 -3.35
CA ALA A 105 1.18 -4.60 -1.94
C ALA A 105 0.05 -4.01 -1.07
N PRO A 106 -0.29 -2.70 -1.14
CA PRO A 106 -1.36 -2.13 -0.33
C PRO A 106 -2.73 -2.76 -0.63
N PHE A 107 -2.98 -3.09 -1.89
CA PHE A 107 -4.19 -3.77 -2.32
C PHE A 107 -4.27 -5.18 -1.74
N LEU A 108 -3.17 -5.95 -1.82
CA LEU A 108 -3.11 -7.32 -1.28
C LEU A 108 -3.34 -7.34 0.24
N VAL A 109 -2.73 -6.41 0.98
CA VAL A 109 -2.97 -6.25 2.42
C VAL A 109 -4.42 -5.97 2.71
N THR A 110 -4.98 -4.94 2.07
CA THR A 110 -6.38 -4.53 2.28
C THR A 110 -7.36 -5.66 1.97
N ARG A 111 -7.15 -6.40 0.85
CA ARG A 111 -8.01 -7.53 0.49
C ARG A 111 -7.90 -8.69 1.48
N THR A 112 -6.70 -8.94 2.00
CA THR A 112 -6.48 -10.00 2.99
C THR A 112 -7.17 -9.68 4.31
N LEU A 113 -7.05 -8.44 4.80
CA LEU A 113 -7.79 -7.98 5.98
C LEU A 113 -9.30 -8.09 5.81
N LEU A 114 -9.83 -7.70 4.65
CA LEU A 114 -11.26 -7.81 4.34
C LEU A 114 -11.72 -9.27 4.35
N LYS A 115 -10.94 -10.18 3.76
CA LYS A 115 -11.23 -11.62 3.78
C LYS A 115 -11.23 -12.16 5.21
N LEU A 116 -10.16 -11.88 5.96
CA LEU A 116 -10.01 -12.29 7.35
C LEU A 116 -11.16 -11.78 8.22
N SER A 117 -11.57 -10.52 8.04
CA SER A 117 -12.72 -9.93 8.75
C SER A 117 -14.04 -10.69 8.52
N ARG A 118 -14.19 -11.35 7.37
CA ARG A 118 -15.42 -12.07 7.01
C ARG A 118 -15.38 -13.49 7.57
N GLU A 119 -14.25 -14.16 7.41
CA GLU A 119 -14.03 -15.54 7.86
C GLU A 119 -14.06 -15.64 9.38
N GLU A 120 -13.40 -14.70 10.07
CA GLU A 120 -13.22 -14.72 11.51
C GLU A 120 -14.27 -13.88 12.27
N LYS A 121 -15.29 -13.35 11.59
CA LYS A 121 -16.36 -12.54 12.21
C LYS A 121 -17.06 -13.25 13.37
N LYS A 122 -17.28 -14.56 13.23
CA LYS A 122 -17.95 -15.37 14.26
C LYS A 122 -17.09 -15.52 15.52
N ASN A 123 -15.77 -15.63 15.34
CA ASN A 123 -14.82 -15.86 16.43
C ASN A 123 -14.40 -14.54 17.10
N PHE A 124 -14.34 -13.44 16.35
CA PHE A 124 -13.93 -12.11 16.83
C PHE A 124 -14.91 -11.02 16.38
N PRO A 125 -16.14 -10.99 16.93
CA PRO A 125 -17.21 -10.11 16.47
C PRO A 125 -16.91 -8.62 16.68
N SER A 126 -16.07 -8.25 17.66
CA SER A 126 -15.70 -6.86 17.91
C SER A 126 -14.50 -6.40 17.07
N ALA A 127 -13.57 -7.30 16.75
CA ALA A 127 -12.38 -6.96 15.96
C ALA A 127 -12.63 -7.02 14.44
N ALA A 128 -13.53 -7.88 13.97
CA ALA A 128 -13.83 -8.00 12.55
C ALA A 128 -14.33 -6.68 11.89
N PRO A 129 -15.22 -5.89 12.51
CA PRO A 129 -15.57 -4.56 11.98
C PRO A 129 -14.36 -3.63 11.88
N VAL A 130 -13.48 -3.64 12.90
CA VAL A 130 -12.28 -2.80 12.91
C VAL A 130 -11.35 -3.16 11.75
N LEU A 131 -11.10 -4.44 11.48
CA LEU A 131 -10.32 -4.89 10.31
C LEU A 131 -10.89 -4.41 8.96
N ARG A 132 -12.19 -4.15 8.89
CA ARG A 132 -12.88 -3.74 7.66
C ARG A 132 -12.90 -2.24 7.47
N GLU A 133 -13.02 -1.48 8.55
CA GLU A 133 -13.44 -0.07 8.51
C GLU A 133 -12.47 0.90 9.20
N ASN A 134 -11.43 0.39 9.84
CA ASN A 134 -10.53 1.16 10.70
C ASN A 134 -9.05 0.82 10.48
N PHE A 135 -8.74 0.04 9.44
CA PHE A 135 -7.38 -0.24 9.01
C PHE A 135 -7.05 0.58 7.77
N TYR A 136 -5.95 1.33 7.83
CA TYR A 136 -5.28 1.89 6.68
C TYR A 136 -3.93 1.19 6.50
N VAL A 137 -3.90 0.19 5.62
CA VAL A 137 -2.73 -0.69 5.44
C VAL A 137 -2.26 -1.23 6.80
N ASP A 138 -1.15 -0.74 7.37
CA ASP A 138 -0.53 -1.16 8.62
C ASP A 138 -0.98 -0.37 9.85
N ASP A 139 -1.70 0.74 9.66
CA ASP A 139 -2.22 1.57 10.73
C ASP A 139 -3.66 1.21 11.09
N VAL A 140 -3.96 1.24 12.39
CA VAL A 140 -5.29 1.05 12.96
C VAL A 140 -5.69 2.31 13.69
N LEU A 141 -6.84 2.87 13.31
CA LEU A 141 -7.41 4.08 13.91
C LEU A 141 -8.84 3.79 14.33
N CYS A 142 -9.08 3.67 15.64
CA CYS A 142 -10.38 3.23 16.15
C CYS A 142 -10.83 4.05 17.37
N GLY A 143 -12.08 4.51 17.32
CA GLY A 143 -12.80 5.08 18.45
C GLY A 143 -13.60 4.00 19.18
N ALA A 144 -13.68 4.08 20.51
CA ALA A 144 -14.41 3.12 21.33
C ALA A 144 -15.25 3.83 22.41
N ALA A 145 -16.45 3.30 22.68
CA ALA A 145 -17.34 3.80 23.74
C ALA A 145 -17.00 3.24 25.13
N SER A 146 -16.24 2.14 25.24
CA SER A 146 -15.86 1.50 26.50
C SER A 146 -14.56 0.68 26.38
N LEU A 147 -14.17 -0.01 27.46
CA LEU A 147 -12.82 -0.55 27.74
C LEU A 147 -12.10 -1.17 26.53
N MET A 148 -11.02 -0.49 26.07
CA MET A 148 -10.22 -0.86 24.89
C MET A 148 -9.51 -2.21 25.00
N GLU A 149 -9.31 -2.76 26.20
CA GLU A 149 -8.44 -3.91 26.40
C GLU A 149 -8.98 -5.20 25.77
N ALA A 150 -10.31 -5.42 25.86
CA ALA A 150 -10.96 -6.56 25.22
C ALA A 150 -10.85 -6.48 23.69
N LEU A 151 -11.03 -5.28 23.13
CA LEU A 151 -10.90 -5.04 21.69
C LEU A 151 -9.46 -5.24 21.22
N LYS A 152 -8.48 -4.73 21.95
CA LYS A 152 -7.04 -4.93 21.67
C LYS A 152 -6.67 -6.41 21.66
N ASN A 153 -7.18 -7.19 22.62
CA ASN A 153 -6.94 -8.62 22.69
C ASN A 153 -7.58 -9.36 21.51
N GLN A 154 -8.83 -9.04 21.16
CA GLN A 154 -9.46 -9.63 19.97
C GLN A 154 -8.73 -9.26 18.68
N LEU A 155 -8.29 -8.00 18.52
CA LEU A 155 -7.52 -7.54 17.37
C LEU A 155 -6.20 -8.29 17.23
N SER A 156 -5.47 -8.45 18.32
CA SER A 156 -4.22 -9.20 18.32
C SER A 156 -4.44 -10.67 17.94
N ASN A 157 -5.55 -11.27 18.38
CA ASN A 157 -5.86 -12.67 18.11
C ASN A 157 -6.41 -12.92 16.70
N ILE A 158 -7.25 -12.05 16.14
CA ILE A 158 -7.72 -12.18 14.77
C ILE A 158 -6.56 -11.99 13.77
N LEU A 159 -5.65 -11.04 14.01
CA LEU A 159 -4.50 -10.83 13.12
C LEU A 159 -3.57 -12.04 13.08
N LYS A 160 -3.41 -12.76 14.20
CA LYS A 160 -2.67 -14.03 14.25
C LYS A 160 -3.31 -15.13 13.41
N LYS A 161 -4.62 -15.10 13.16
CA LYS A 161 -5.29 -16.02 12.23
C LYS A 161 -4.98 -15.71 10.76
N GLY A 162 -4.60 -14.46 10.47
CA GLY A 162 -4.18 -14.02 9.15
C GLY A 162 -2.73 -14.32 8.81
N ILE A 163 -1.91 -14.72 9.80
CA ILE A 163 -0.58 -15.27 9.57
C ILE A 163 -0.80 -16.67 8.98
N MET A 164 -0.88 -16.74 7.66
CA MET A 164 -0.73 -17.97 6.89
C MET A 164 0.66 -17.95 6.31
#